data_AF-A0A2V8K5E3-F1
#
_entry.id   AF-A0A2V8K5E3-F1
#
_cell.length_a   1.000
_cell.length_b   1.000
_cell.length_c   1.000
_cell.angle_alpha   90.00
_cell.angle_beta   90.00
_cell.angle_gamma   90.00
#
_symmetry.space_group_name_H-M   'P 1'
#
loop_
_entity.id
_entity.type
_entity.pdbx_description
1 polymer ?
#
loop_
_entity_poly.entity_id
_entity_poly.type
_entity_poly.pdbx_seq_one_letter_code
_entity_poly.pdbx_strand_id
1 'polypeptide(L)'
;MTGIRWGFTFLMGNSLMSNEDKLDLIAKATLLYLNGEERTEVSGNGFEGILYTNHEWKVVGGFSGQQFDATLDSDTDEGKLRLRFLVSEQTLRQGMAYSAN
;
A
#
# COMPACT_ATOMS: atom_id res chain seq x y z
N MET A 1 14.11 3.55 -25.35
CA MET A 1 12.76 4.14 -25.17
C MET A 1 12.49 4.26 -23.68
N THR A 2 12.74 5.43 -23.10
CA THR A 2 12.59 5.72 -21.67
C THR A 2 11.30 6.50 -21.44
N GLY A 3 10.26 5.81 -20.98
CA GLY A 3 9.03 6.46 -20.50
C GLY A 3 9.19 6.82 -19.02
N ILE A 4 8.59 7.94 -18.60
CA ILE A 4 8.39 8.26 -17.19
C ILE A 4 7.33 7.31 -16.64
N ARG A 5 7.61 6.69 -15.50
CA ARG A 5 6.65 5.94 -14.68
C ARG A 5 6.27 6.83 -13.51
N TRP A 6 4.99 6.92 -13.22
CA TRP A 6 4.50 7.65 -12.07
C TRP A 6 3.32 6.89 -11.47
N GLY A 7 2.99 7.22 -10.23
CA GLY A 7 1.97 6.49 -9.50
C GLY A 7 1.54 7.20 -8.24
N PHE A 8 0.65 6.56 -7.52
CA PHE A 8 0.21 6.99 -6.21
C PHE A 8 0.08 5.77 -5.29
N THR A 9 0.31 6.01 -4.00
CA THR A 9 -0.01 5.05 -2.95
C THR A 9 -0.96 5.70 -1.96
N PHE A 10 -2.10 5.06 -1.72
CA PHE A 10 -3.06 5.49 -0.71
C PHE A 10 -2.97 4.62 0.52
N LEU A 11 -3.26 5.20 1.69
CA LEU A 11 -3.36 4.49 2.97
C LEU A 11 -4.73 4.71 3.58
N MET A 12 -5.42 3.62 3.91
CA MET A 12 -6.63 3.60 4.73
C MET A 12 -6.36 2.77 5.98
N GLY A 13 -6.66 3.29 7.15
CA GLY A 13 -6.51 2.53 8.39
C GLY A 13 -6.74 3.34 9.64
N ASN A 14 -6.47 2.76 10.80
CA ASN A 14 -6.71 3.42 12.07
C ASN A 14 -5.64 4.49 12.40
N SER A 15 -5.97 5.41 13.31
CA SER A 15 -5.14 6.57 13.62
C SER A 15 -3.97 6.29 14.56
N LEU A 16 -3.81 5.06 15.07
CA LEU A 16 -2.94 4.75 16.20
C LEU A 16 -1.45 4.76 15.85
N MET A 17 -1.12 4.67 14.55
CA MET A 17 0.25 4.78 14.07
C MET A 17 0.71 6.22 13.82
N SER A 18 1.98 6.50 14.10
CA SER A 18 2.62 7.77 13.78
C SER A 18 2.64 8.01 12.26
N ASN A 19 2.77 9.27 11.84
CA ASN A 19 2.87 9.58 10.42
C ASN A 19 4.16 9.03 9.79
N GLU A 20 5.24 8.94 10.56
CA GLU A 20 6.53 8.38 10.10
C GLU A 20 6.40 6.89 9.80
N ASP A 21 5.79 6.14 10.72
CA ASP A 21 5.56 4.70 10.51
C ASP A 21 4.59 4.42 9.35
N LYS A 22 3.56 5.27 9.19
CA LYS A 22 2.65 5.21 8.04
C LYS A 22 3.40 5.40 6.72
N LEU A 23 4.33 6.36 6.66
CA LEU A 23 5.15 6.62 5.47
C LEU A 23 6.10 5.46 5.18
N ASP A 24 6.72 4.87 6.20
CA ASP A 24 7.59 3.69 6.05
C ASP A 24 6.80 2.49 5.49
N LEU A 25 5.60 2.23 6.01
CA LEU A 25 4.75 1.15 5.48
C LEU A 25 4.31 1.40 4.03
N ILE A 26 4.00 2.66 3.68
CA ILE A 26 3.70 3.04 2.29
C ILE A 26 4.91 2.75 1.38
N ALA A 27 6.12 3.10 1.82
CA ALA A 27 7.34 2.84 1.07
C ALA A 27 7.57 1.33 0.89
N LYS A 28 7.39 0.54 1.96
CA LYS A 28 7.51 -0.93 1.93
C LYS A 28 6.49 -1.57 0.97
N ALA A 29 5.23 -1.15 0.98
CA ALA A 29 4.22 -1.64 0.02
C ALA A 29 4.59 -1.31 -1.42
N THR A 30 5.13 -0.10 -1.65
CA THR A 30 5.57 0.32 -2.97
C THR A 30 6.78 -0.52 -3.44
N LEU A 31 7.74 -0.80 -2.57
CA LEU A 31 8.89 -1.66 -2.90
C LEU A 31 8.46 -3.11 -3.16
N LEU A 32 7.56 -3.64 -2.34
CA LEU A 32 7.01 -4.99 -2.49
C LEU A 32 6.32 -5.15 -3.86
N TYR A 33 5.54 -4.14 -4.27
CA TYR A 33 4.99 -4.04 -5.63
C TYR A 33 6.07 -4.01 -6.72
N LEU A 34 7.04 -3.10 -6.60
CA LEU A 34 8.10 -2.90 -7.62
C LEU A 34 9.00 -4.14 -7.77
N ASN A 35 9.20 -4.88 -6.69
CA ASN A 35 9.98 -6.11 -6.67
C ASN A 35 9.17 -7.34 -7.11
N GLY A 36 7.84 -7.23 -7.26
CA GLY A 36 6.96 -8.36 -7.55
C GLY A 36 6.87 -9.37 -6.40
N GLU A 37 7.12 -8.92 -5.17
CA GLU A 37 6.98 -9.71 -3.96
C GLU A 37 5.50 -9.74 -3.51
N GLU A 38 5.11 -10.71 -2.68
CA GLU A 38 3.70 -10.86 -2.26
C GLU A 38 3.48 -10.58 -0.78
N ARG A 39 4.53 -10.70 0.04
CA ARG A 39 4.45 -10.62 1.49
C ARG A 39 5.80 -10.26 2.10
N THR A 40 5.78 -9.44 3.14
CA THR A 40 6.96 -9.16 3.96
C THR A 40 6.56 -8.90 5.41
N GLU A 41 7.50 -9.15 6.32
CA GLU A 41 7.39 -8.75 7.71
C GLU A 41 7.67 -7.25 7.84
N VAL A 42 6.91 -6.59 8.69
CA VAL A 42 7.05 -5.16 8.95
C VAL A 42 7.05 -4.93 10.45
N SER A 43 7.98 -4.10 10.89
CA SER A 43 8.05 -3.64 12.27
C SER A 43 8.40 -2.17 12.29
N GLY A 44 8.00 -1.51 13.37
CA GLY A 44 8.29 -0.11 13.63
C GLY A 44 8.15 0.18 15.13
N ASN A 45 8.01 1.45 15.49
CA ASN A 45 7.93 1.81 16.90
C ASN A 45 6.54 1.46 17.47
N GLY A 46 6.47 0.40 18.29
CA GLY A 46 5.24 -0.01 18.96
C GLY A 46 4.30 -0.90 18.13
N PHE A 47 4.79 -1.46 17.03
CA PHE A 47 4.06 -2.46 16.26
C PHE A 47 4.98 -3.44 15.50
N GLU A 48 4.47 -4.64 15.28
CA GLU A 48 5.05 -5.67 14.42
C GLU A 48 3.93 -6.38 13.66
N GLY A 49 4.18 -6.83 12.43
CA GLY A 49 3.18 -7.56 11.69
C GLY A 49 3.58 -7.88 10.26
N ILE A 50 2.56 -8.04 9.43
CA ILE A 50 2.71 -8.62 8.09
C ILE A 50 1.98 -7.76 7.08
N LEU A 51 2.73 -7.32 6.08
CA LEU A 51 2.23 -6.68 4.87
C LEU A 51 2.13 -7.74 3.77
N TYR A 52 1.00 -7.80 3.08
CA TYR A 52 0.79 -8.75 2.00
C TYR A 52 -0.17 -8.20 0.94
N THR A 53 -0.19 -8.84 -0.23
CA THR A 53 -1.17 -8.60 -1.28
C THR A 53 -1.76 -9.92 -1.76
N ASN A 54 -3.02 -9.89 -2.15
CA ASN A 54 -3.66 -10.99 -2.87
C ASN A 54 -3.71 -10.69 -4.39
N HIS A 55 -2.94 -9.72 -4.87
CA HIS A 55 -2.94 -9.21 -6.25
C HIS A 55 -4.30 -8.73 -6.74
N GLU A 56 -5.17 -8.31 -5.83
CA GLU A 56 -6.48 -7.79 -6.17
C GLU A 56 -6.37 -6.32 -6.62
N TRP A 57 -6.95 -6.00 -7.78
CA TRP A 57 -7.15 -4.62 -8.19
C TRP A 57 -8.43 -4.06 -7.57
N LYS A 58 -8.36 -2.87 -6.96
CA LYS A 58 -9.48 -2.23 -6.27
C LYS A 58 -9.58 -0.75 -6.61
N VAL A 59 -10.76 -0.20 -6.34
CA VAL A 59 -11.09 1.22 -6.53
C VAL A 59 -11.46 1.82 -5.19
N VAL A 60 -10.88 2.98 -4.87
CA VAL A 60 -11.22 3.82 -3.72
C VAL A 60 -11.41 5.25 -4.22
N GLY A 61 -12.64 5.73 -4.20
CA GLY A 61 -12.99 7.02 -4.80
C GLY A 61 -12.67 7.05 -6.30
N GLY A 62 -11.94 8.08 -6.75
CA GLY A 62 -11.47 8.21 -8.14
C GLY A 62 -10.14 7.50 -8.43
N PHE A 63 -9.60 6.75 -7.46
CA PHE A 63 -8.31 6.10 -7.58
C PHE A 63 -8.47 4.59 -7.64
N SER A 64 -7.63 3.93 -8.42
CA SER A 64 -7.61 2.47 -8.52
C SER A 64 -6.18 1.95 -8.50
N GLY A 65 -5.96 0.77 -7.95
CA GLY A 65 -4.63 0.17 -7.89
C GLY A 65 -4.65 -1.24 -7.31
N GLN A 66 -3.48 -1.87 -7.23
CA GLN A 66 -3.29 -3.12 -6.53
C GLN A 66 -3.44 -2.90 -5.01
N GLN A 67 -4.25 -3.75 -4.37
CA GLN A 67 -4.48 -3.71 -2.93
C GLN A 67 -3.37 -4.45 -2.19
N PHE A 68 -2.83 -3.80 -1.17
CA PHE A 68 -2.02 -4.42 -0.12
C PHE A 68 -2.74 -4.25 1.21
N ASP A 69 -2.61 -5.23 2.09
CA ASP A 69 -3.12 -5.19 3.45
C ASP A 69 -1.96 -5.41 4.42
N ALA A 70 -1.88 -4.59 5.47
CA ALA A 70 -1.00 -4.84 6.60
C ALA A 70 -1.85 -5.17 7.83
N THR A 71 -1.56 -6.30 8.46
CA THR A 71 -2.10 -6.65 9.77
C THR A 71 -0.98 -6.53 10.78
N LEU A 72 -1.14 -5.64 11.74
CA LEU A 72 -0.12 -5.28 12.73
C LEU A 72 -0.66 -5.62 14.11
N ASP A 73 0.18 -6.20 14.93
CA ASP A 73 -0.01 -6.32 16.36
C ASP A 73 0.67 -5.10 17.00
N SER A 74 -0.06 -4.37 17.85
CA SER A 74 0.48 -3.22 18.58
C SER A 74 0.86 -3.63 20.00
N ASP A 75 1.92 -3.01 20.51
CA ASP A 75 2.33 -3.15 21.91
C ASP A 75 1.36 -2.42 22.87
N THR A 76 0.44 -1.61 22.34
CA THR A 76 -0.67 -1.04 23.12
C THR A 76 -1.79 -2.06 23.26
N ASP A 77 -2.51 -2.06 24.39
CA ASP A 77 -3.68 -2.93 24.65
C ASP A 77 -4.89 -2.66 23.70
N GLU A 78 -4.68 -1.93 22.60
CA GLU A 78 -5.69 -1.51 21.62
C GLU A 78 -5.95 -2.56 20.52
N GLY A 79 -5.22 -3.68 20.56
CA GLY A 79 -5.45 -4.84 19.70
C GLY A 79 -4.83 -4.74 18.30
N LYS A 80 -5.31 -5.59 17.37
CA LYS A 80 -4.73 -5.69 16.02
C LYS A 80 -5.10 -4.48 15.16
N LEU A 81 -4.09 -3.78 14.65
CA LEU A 81 -4.25 -2.72 13.66
C LEU A 81 -4.37 -3.33 12.26
N ARG A 82 -5.22 -2.73 11.43
CA ARG A 82 -5.31 -3.09 10.01
C ARG A 82 -5.16 -1.84 9.16
N LEU A 83 -4.26 -1.93 8.20
CA LEU A 83 -4.06 -0.92 7.18
C LEU A 83 -4.29 -1.54 5.81
N ARG A 84 -4.80 -0.73 4.90
CA ARG A 84 -4.97 -1.08 3.50
C ARG A 84 -4.33 -0.02 2.62
N PHE A 85 -3.60 -0.48 1.63
CA PHE A 85 -2.91 0.36 0.67
C PHE A 85 -3.40 0.07 -0.74
N LEU A 86 -3.47 1.10 -1.57
CA LEU A 86 -3.63 0.94 -3.02
C LEU A 86 -2.39 1.50 -3.71
N VAL A 87 -1.70 0.67 -4.49
CA VAL A 87 -0.54 1.07 -5.31
C VAL A 87 -0.95 1.05 -6.78
N SER A 88 -0.75 2.16 -7.48
CA SER A 88 -1.02 2.26 -8.91
C SER A 88 0.19 2.83 -9.64
N GLU A 89 0.62 2.16 -10.72
CA GLU A 89 1.65 2.67 -11.63
C GLU A 89 1.02 2.96 -13.00
N GLN A 90 1.27 4.16 -13.52
CA GLN A 90 0.96 4.53 -14.90
C GLN A 90 2.26 4.65 -15.68
N THR A 91 2.30 3.98 -16.84
CA THR A 91 3.43 4.06 -17.76
C THR A 91 2.99 4.75 -19.04
N LEU A 92 3.86 5.58 -19.62
CA LEU A 92 3.59 6.30 -20.88
C LEU A 92 3.48 5.40 -22.13
N ARG A 93 3.39 4.07 -21.98
CA ARG A 93 3.16 3.15 -23.10
C ARG A 93 1.78 2.53 -22.99
N GLN A 94 0.93 2.91 -23.93
CA GLN A 94 -0.39 2.33 -24.20
C GLN A 94 -1.37 2.35 -23.03
N GLY A 95 -2.24 3.36 -23.08
CA GLY A 95 -3.66 3.31 -22.74
C GLY A 95 -4.05 2.49 -21.52
N MET A 96 -4.47 3.19 -20.47
CA MET A 96 -5.76 3.01 -19.77
C MET A 96 -5.79 4.06 -18.66
N ALA A 97 -5.95 5.33 -19.06
CA ALA A 97 -6.67 6.24 -18.18
C ALA A 97 -8.08 5.65 -18.11
N TYR A 98 -8.39 4.95 -17.01
CA TYR A 98 -9.76 4.51 -16.77
C TYR A 98 -10.62 5.77 -16.68
N SER A 99 -11.35 6.07 -17.77
CA SER A 99 -12.44 7.02 -17.75
C SER A 99 -13.53 6.41 -16.88
N ALA A 100 -13.96 7.14 -15.85
CA ALA A 100 -15.27 6.91 -15.28
C ALA A 100 -16.29 7.14 -16.41
N ASN A 101 -17.16 6.17 -16.65
CA ASN A 101 -18.46 6.46 -17.26
C ASN A 101 -19.31 7.20 -16.21
#